data_AF-D4DDE0-F1
#
_entry.id   AF-D4DDE0-F1
#
_cell.length_a   1.000
_cell.length_b   1.000
_cell.length_c   1.000
_cell.angle_alpha   90.00
_cell.angle_beta   90.00
_cell.angle_gamma   90.00
#
_symmetry.space_group_name_H-M   'P 1'
#
loop_
_entity.id
_entity.type
_entity.pdbx_description
1 polymer ?
#
loop_
_entity_poly.entity_id
_entity_poly.type
_entity_poly.pdbx_seq_one_letter_code
_entity_poly.pdbx_strand_id
1 'polypeptide(L)'
;MASAILPLAEIPTLSLLYRLRHLTAAATPQVSTPSQRLNDIISHVTHDITRLEVDCIVNAANESLLGGGGVDGAIHRVAGPNLLRECRTLDGCQTGDAKITDAYELPCKKVVHAVGPVYVMERFRGGPGRGDVRRPEMLLRGCYQRSLELSVANGVKSIAFSSISTGVYGYPSVEAATVAIKVVREFLESHPESLERVIFCTFERKDCRAYDMLLPQYFPPTEQDLPPSTTTKAEETETGAGVPHTPEILAASLPDAPTSEPVTQGSGSTAKKTKLAQDNSTITARDLEDDDDWEKVDQPVNTKENLDDDPVEVDNGPTAADVQSVSSAADLESSHEGKFR
;
A
#
# COMPACT_ATOMS: atom_id res chain seq x y z
N MET A 1 -4.87 -2.36 21.49
CA MET A 1 -3.84 -1.40 21.91
C MET A 1 -3.23 -0.84 20.65
N ALA A 2 -3.04 0.48 20.55
CA ALA A 2 -2.30 1.06 19.43
C ALA A 2 -0.88 0.48 19.39
N SER A 3 -0.38 0.09 18.21
CA SER A 3 1.02 -0.30 18.05
C SER A 3 1.93 0.86 18.44
N ALA A 4 3.09 0.56 19.02
CA ALA A 4 4.09 1.56 19.36
C ALA A 4 4.59 2.26 18.08
N ILE A 5 5.09 3.49 18.21
CA ILE A 5 5.82 4.15 17.12
C ILE A 5 7.08 3.31 16.85
N LEU A 6 7.36 3.05 15.56
CA LEU A 6 8.51 2.29 15.11
C LEU A 6 9.53 3.25 14.47
N PRO A 7 10.66 3.53 15.14
CA PRO A 7 11.73 4.37 14.60
C PRO A 7 12.34 3.80 13.33
N LEU A 8 12.73 4.65 12.39
CA LEU A 8 13.44 4.27 11.17
C LEU A 8 14.67 3.37 11.42
N ALA A 9 15.37 3.53 12.55
CA ALA A 9 16.55 2.73 12.91
C ALA A 9 16.22 1.28 13.32
N GLU A 10 14.97 1.02 13.71
CA GLU A 10 14.51 -0.31 14.14
C GLU A 10 13.88 -1.10 12.98
N ILE A 11 13.66 -0.47 11.82
CA ILE A 11 13.13 -1.14 10.63
C ILE A 11 14.27 -1.90 9.93
N PRO A 12 14.19 -3.24 9.81
CA PRO A 12 15.28 -4.04 9.25
C PRO A 12 15.45 -3.80 7.74
N THR A 13 16.70 -3.71 7.29
CA THR A 13 17.07 -3.70 5.87
C THR A 13 17.05 -5.12 5.31
N LEU A 14 17.02 -5.27 3.98
CA LEU A 14 17.12 -6.61 3.36
C LEU A 14 18.40 -7.32 3.78
N SER A 15 19.52 -6.59 3.86
CA SER A 15 20.80 -7.11 4.36
C SER A 15 20.68 -7.73 5.75
N LEU A 16 19.96 -7.07 6.67
CA LEU A 16 19.70 -7.63 7.99
C LEU A 16 18.75 -8.84 7.92
N LEU A 17 17.69 -8.77 7.11
CA LEU A 17 16.74 -9.88 6.95
C LEU A 17 17.40 -11.14 6.37
N TYR A 18 18.35 -11.01 5.44
CA TYR A 18 19.15 -12.14 4.93
C TYR A 18 20.06 -12.73 6.00
N ARG A 19 20.74 -11.87 6.77
CA ARG A 19 21.64 -12.29 7.85
C ARG A 19 20.89 -13.04 8.95
N LEU A 20 19.68 -12.59 9.28
CA LEU A 20 18.78 -13.22 10.24
C LEU A 20 17.99 -14.40 9.67
N ARG A 21 18.18 -14.76 8.40
CA ARG A 21 17.45 -15.84 7.71
C ARG A 21 15.93 -15.64 7.63
N HIS A 22 15.46 -14.40 7.78
CA HIS A 22 14.06 -14.05 7.55
C HIS A 22 13.75 -13.96 6.06
N LEU A 23 14.74 -13.61 5.24
CA LEU A 23 14.71 -13.78 3.79
C LEU A 23 15.72 -14.84 3.35
N THR A 24 15.34 -15.62 2.35
CA THR A 24 16.21 -16.65 1.74
C THR A 24 16.57 -16.24 0.31
N ALA A 25 17.81 -16.50 -0.09
CA ALA A 25 18.25 -16.23 -1.47
C ALA A 25 17.37 -16.98 -2.48
N ALA A 26 16.99 -16.30 -3.57
CA ALA A 26 16.32 -16.97 -4.68
C ALA A 26 17.30 -17.92 -5.40
N ALA A 27 16.84 -19.12 -5.77
CA ALA A 27 17.68 -20.08 -6.50
C ALA A 27 18.09 -19.56 -7.89
N THR A 28 17.17 -18.86 -8.55
CA THR A 28 17.38 -18.21 -9.85
C THR A 28 16.81 -16.80 -9.77
N PRO A 29 17.59 -15.79 -9.33
CA PRO A 29 17.10 -14.43 -9.21
C PRO A 29 16.79 -13.84 -10.59
N GLN A 30 15.78 -12.97 -10.66
CA GLN A 30 15.41 -12.25 -11.89
C GLN A 30 16.49 -11.26 -12.31
N VAL A 31 17.29 -10.78 -11.36
CA VAL A 31 18.45 -9.93 -11.65
C VAL A 31 19.73 -10.63 -11.24
N SER A 32 20.71 -10.63 -12.14
CA SER A 32 21.95 -11.38 -12.02
C SER A 32 23.05 -10.69 -11.22
N THR A 33 22.96 -9.37 -10.98
CA THR A 33 23.97 -8.60 -10.25
C THR A 33 23.39 -8.11 -8.92
N PRO A 34 23.81 -8.70 -7.78
CA PRO A 34 23.53 -8.20 -6.43
C PRO A 34 24.12 -6.81 -6.20
N SER A 35 23.52 -6.04 -5.30
CA SER A 35 24.00 -4.71 -4.93
C SER A 35 23.87 -4.50 -3.43
N GLN A 36 25.00 -4.45 -2.73
CA GLN A 36 25.03 -4.24 -1.26
C GLN A 36 24.33 -2.93 -0.89
N ARG A 37 24.64 -1.85 -1.63
CA ARG A 37 24.01 -0.54 -1.45
C ARG A 37 22.48 -0.65 -1.48
N LEU A 38 21.91 -1.37 -2.45
CA LEU A 38 20.46 -1.49 -2.55
C LEU A 38 19.90 -2.32 -1.39
N ASN A 39 20.55 -3.43 -1.04
CA ASN A 39 20.12 -4.28 0.07
C ASN A 39 20.17 -3.55 1.43
N ASP A 40 21.09 -2.60 1.59
CA ASP A 40 21.23 -1.76 2.79
C ASP A 40 20.19 -0.62 2.89
N ILE A 41 19.54 -0.22 1.79
CA ILE A 41 18.54 0.87 1.81
C ILE A 41 17.10 0.39 1.63
N ILE A 42 16.89 -0.81 1.08
CA ILE A 42 15.55 -1.41 1.00
C ILE A 42 15.23 -2.09 2.32
N SER A 43 14.00 -1.89 2.78
CA SER A 43 13.43 -2.55 3.95
C SER A 43 12.08 -3.17 3.61
N HIS A 44 11.73 -4.24 4.33
CA HIS A 44 10.39 -4.81 4.31
C HIS A 44 9.97 -5.11 5.75
N VAL A 45 8.77 -4.68 6.10
CA VAL A 45 8.21 -4.84 7.44
C VAL A 45 6.71 -5.01 7.36
N THR A 46 6.15 -5.85 8.23
CA THR A 46 4.71 -5.92 8.44
C THR A 46 4.33 -5.07 9.65
N HIS A 47 3.69 -3.92 9.41
CA HIS A 47 3.35 -2.97 10.47
C HIS A 47 2.19 -2.04 10.07
N ASP A 48 1.64 -1.31 11.05
CA ASP A 48 0.77 -0.16 10.80
C ASP A 48 1.60 1.01 10.28
N ILE A 49 1.41 1.38 9.01
CA ILE A 49 2.20 2.44 8.37
C ILE A 49 2.06 3.79 9.07
N THR A 50 0.96 4.04 9.80
CA THR A 50 0.73 5.29 10.55
C THR A 50 1.63 5.42 11.78
N ARG A 51 2.38 4.37 12.12
CA ARG A 51 3.28 4.30 13.28
C ARG A 51 4.75 4.39 12.90
N LEU A 52 5.08 4.49 11.61
CA LEU A 52 6.48 4.57 11.18
C LEU A 52 7.00 6.01 11.32
N GLU A 53 8.04 6.19 12.13
CA GLU A 53 8.76 7.46 12.23
C GLU A 53 9.79 7.54 11.10
N VAL A 54 9.33 8.04 9.95
CA VAL A 54 10.08 8.18 8.70
C VAL A 54 9.81 9.55 8.09
N ASP A 55 10.52 9.95 7.03
CA ASP A 55 10.25 11.26 6.43
C ASP A 55 8.91 11.31 5.69
N CYS A 56 8.58 10.26 4.93
CA CYS A 56 7.36 10.21 4.14
C CYS A 56 6.70 8.84 4.17
N ILE A 57 5.37 8.80 4.27
CA ILE A 57 4.58 7.60 4.00
C ILE A 57 3.76 7.78 2.72
N VAL A 58 3.46 6.68 2.04
CA VAL A 58 2.61 6.67 0.84
C VAL A 58 1.28 6.02 1.14
N ASN A 59 0.24 6.84 1.06
CA ASN A 59 -1.16 6.47 1.20
C ASN A 59 -1.70 5.90 -0.12
N ALA A 60 -2.39 4.76 -0.05
CA ALA A 60 -3.23 4.24 -1.13
C ALA A 60 -4.61 4.94 -1.08
N ALA A 61 -4.68 6.11 -1.71
CA ALA A 61 -5.85 6.99 -1.71
C ALA A 61 -6.82 6.67 -2.86
N ASN A 62 -7.96 7.36 -2.85
CA ASN A 62 -8.92 7.41 -3.95
C ASN A 62 -8.87 8.77 -4.65
N GLU A 63 -9.51 8.89 -5.83
CA GLU A 63 -9.44 10.09 -6.68
C GLU A 63 -9.86 11.39 -5.99
N SER A 64 -10.70 11.34 -4.94
CA SER A 64 -11.11 12.54 -4.21
C SER A 64 -10.02 13.10 -3.28
N LEU A 65 -9.09 12.25 -2.82
CA LEU A 65 -8.14 12.52 -1.72
C LEU A 65 -8.77 12.86 -0.36
N LEU A 66 -10.08 12.69 -0.20
CA LEU A 66 -10.82 13.11 1.01
C LEU A 66 -10.93 12.02 2.08
N GLY A 67 -10.03 11.02 2.02
CA GLY A 67 -10.05 9.85 2.87
C GLY A 67 -11.01 8.76 2.41
N GLY A 68 -11.13 7.71 3.21
CA GLY A 68 -11.95 6.53 2.91
C GLY A 68 -11.83 5.44 3.97
N GLY A 69 -11.95 4.19 3.54
CA GLY A 69 -11.68 3.00 4.37
C GLY A 69 -10.20 2.59 4.36
N GLY A 70 -9.90 1.42 4.91
CA GLY A 70 -8.56 0.81 4.82
C GLY A 70 -7.44 1.69 5.38
N VAL A 71 -6.29 1.67 4.70
CA VAL A 71 -5.09 2.45 5.08
C VAL A 71 -5.32 3.95 4.95
N ASP A 72 -6.10 4.40 3.97
CA ASP A 72 -6.44 5.81 3.75
C ASP A 72 -7.19 6.38 4.96
N GLY A 73 -8.23 5.66 5.40
CA GLY A 73 -8.95 6.01 6.62
C GLY A 73 -8.09 5.97 7.87
N ALA A 74 -7.14 5.01 7.97
CA ALA A 74 -6.22 4.94 9.10
C ALA A 74 -5.29 6.16 9.15
N ILE A 75 -4.71 6.54 8.02
CA ILE A 75 -3.85 7.72 7.86
C ILE A 75 -4.61 8.99 8.23
N HIS A 76 -5.83 9.21 7.69
CA HIS A 76 -6.63 10.38 8.02
C HIS A 76 -7.02 10.46 9.51
N ARG A 77 -7.30 9.32 10.16
CA ARG A 77 -7.61 9.29 11.59
C ARG A 77 -6.42 9.69 12.46
N VAL A 78 -5.21 9.25 12.12
CA VAL A 78 -4.01 9.54 12.91
C VAL A 78 -3.44 10.92 12.59
N ALA A 79 -3.48 11.37 11.33
CA ALA A 79 -2.99 12.69 10.95
C ALA A 79 -3.87 13.84 11.48
N GLY A 80 -5.13 13.55 11.80
CA GLY A 80 -6.09 14.55 12.30
C GLY A 80 -6.73 15.38 11.18
N PRO A 81 -7.67 16.28 11.54
CA PRO A 81 -8.55 16.97 10.59
C PRO A 81 -7.84 17.96 9.66
N ASN A 82 -6.62 18.38 10.00
CA ASN A 82 -5.87 19.32 9.16
C ASN A 82 -5.41 18.66 7.85
N LEU A 83 -5.11 17.35 7.84
CA LEU A 83 -4.80 16.60 6.61
C LEU A 83 -5.94 16.70 5.60
N LEU A 84 -7.18 16.46 6.05
CA LEU A 84 -8.35 16.59 5.18
C LEU A 84 -8.52 18.03 4.66
N ARG A 85 -8.17 19.05 5.45
CA ARG A 85 -8.28 20.45 5.05
C ARG A 85 -7.31 20.79 3.92
N GLU A 86 -6.09 20.28 3.97
CA GLU A 86 -5.12 20.42 2.88
C GLU A 86 -5.48 19.57 1.66
N CYS A 87 -5.93 18.32 1.84
CA CYS A 87 -6.38 17.51 0.70
C CYS A 87 -7.47 18.21 -0.13
N ARG A 88 -8.36 19.00 0.50
CA ARG A 88 -9.38 19.80 -0.19
C ARG A 88 -8.81 20.89 -1.09
N THR A 89 -7.57 21.34 -0.88
CA THR A 89 -6.92 22.34 -1.74
C THR A 89 -6.20 21.71 -2.93
N LEU A 90 -6.21 20.38 -3.04
CA LEU A 90 -5.49 19.65 -4.09
C LEU A 90 -6.35 19.31 -5.30
N ASP A 91 -7.67 19.51 -5.27
CA ASP A 91 -8.59 19.18 -6.38
C ASP A 91 -8.49 17.71 -6.86
N GLY A 92 -8.42 16.77 -5.91
CA GLY A 92 -8.36 15.32 -6.19
C GLY A 92 -7.04 14.87 -6.83
N CYS A 93 -6.98 13.64 -7.33
CA CYS A 93 -5.82 13.09 -8.04
C CYS A 93 -6.26 12.02 -9.04
N GLN A 94 -5.61 11.97 -10.20
CA GLN A 94 -5.94 10.99 -11.23
C GLN A 94 -5.39 9.61 -10.87
N THR A 95 -6.12 8.56 -11.24
CA THR A 95 -5.59 7.19 -11.17
C THR A 95 -4.26 7.09 -11.91
N GLY A 96 -3.26 6.52 -11.24
CA GLY A 96 -1.89 6.38 -11.74
C GLY A 96 -0.96 7.55 -11.40
N ASP A 97 -1.42 8.52 -10.62
CA ASP A 97 -0.65 9.69 -10.20
C ASP A 97 -0.65 9.81 -8.66
N ALA A 98 0.08 10.81 -8.14
CA ALA A 98 0.15 11.09 -6.72
C ALA A 98 0.28 12.60 -6.42
N LYS A 99 -0.13 13.01 -5.21
CA LYS A 99 0.06 14.37 -4.66
C LYS A 99 0.62 14.31 -3.24
N ILE A 100 1.27 15.38 -2.80
CA ILE A 100 1.96 15.42 -1.50
C ILE A 100 1.34 16.48 -0.58
N THR A 101 1.29 16.18 0.72
CA THR A 101 0.77 17.02 1.80
C THR A 101 1.73 17.00 3.01
N ASP A 102 1.51 17.88 3.98
CA ASP A 102 2.07 17.71 5.32
C ASP A 102 1.43 16.52 6.06
N ALA A 103 2.14 15.95 7.03
CA ALA A 103 1.70 14.76 7.75
C ALA A 103 0.97 15.02 9.08
N TYR A 104 1.01 16.26 9.58
CA TYR A 104 0.29 16.71 10.77
C TYR A 104 0.64 15.91 12.04
N GLU A 105 -0.33 15.17 12.59
CA GLU A 105 -0.16 14.41 13.85
C GLU A 105 0.51 13.03 13.66
N LEU A 106 0.81 12.64 12.41
CA LEU A 106 1.57 11.43 12.13
C LEU A 106 3.04 11.58 12.59
N PRO A 107 3.72 10.47 12.94
CA PRO A 107 5.15 10.49 13.27
C PRO A 107 6.07 10.71 12.06
N CYS A 108 5.51 10.84 10.84
CA CYS A 108 6.26 11.20 9.64
C CYS A 108 6.14 12.68 9.30
N LYS A 109 6.91 13.17 8.33
CA LYS A 109 6.92 14.59 7.95
C LYS A 109 5.95 14.92 6.81
N LYS A 110 5.81 13.99 5.85
CA LYS A 110 4.99 14.15 4.64
C LYS A 110 4.12 12.92 4.38
N VAL A 111 2.99 13.15 3.70
CA VAL A 111 2.18 12.07 3.14
C VAL A 111 2.10 12.26 1.63
N VAL A 112 2.48 11.25 0.87
CA VAL A 112 2.16 11.17 -0.55
C VAL A 112 0.88 10.36 -0.71
N HIS A 113 -0.12 10.93 -1.33
CA HIS A 113 -1.39 10.29 -1.66
C HIS A 113 -1.36 9.81 -3.10
N ALA A 114 -1.25 8.49 -3.29
CA ALA A 114 -1.21 7.87 -4.60
C ALA A 114 -2.53 7.16 -4.91
N VAL A 115 -3.06 7.36 -6.12
CA VAL A 115 -4.35 6.78 -6.53
C VAL A 115 -4.11 5.58 -7.43
N GLY A 116 -4.13 4.40 -6.84
CA GLY A 116 -3.95 3.14 -7.56
C GLY A 116 -5.15 2.74 -8.42
N PRO A 117 -4.97 1.88 -9.43
CA PRO A 117 -6.07 1.38 -10.25
C PRO A 117 -6.99 0.44 -9.47
N VAL A 118 -8.28 0.49 -9.76
CA VAL A 118 -9.23 -0.59 -9.44
C VAL A 118 -9.02 -1.70 -10.47
N TYR A 119 -8.44 -2.82 -10.05
CA TYR A 119 -7.81 -3.79 -10.95
C TYR A 119 -8.75 -4.30 -12.05
N VAL A 120 -9.91 -4.83 -11.65
CA VAL A 120 -10.90 -5.39 -12.59
C VAL A 120 -11.43 -4.31 -13.54
N MET A 121 -11.72 -3.11 -13.03
CA MET A 121 -12.26 -2.01 -13.83
C MET A 121 -11.26 -1.54 -14.89
N GLU A 122 -9.98 -1.39 -14.51
CA GLU A 122 -8.96 -0.97 -15.46
C GLU A 122 -8.56 -2.09 -16.44
N ARG A 123 -8.55 -3.34 -15.99
CA ARG A 123 -8.23 -4.50 -16.84
C ARG A 123 -9.27 -4.74 -17.93
N PHE A 124 -10.54 -4.49 -17.65
CA PHE A 124 -11.66 -4.69 -18.58
C PHE A 124 -12.28 -3.38 -19.09
N ARG A 125 -11.56 -2.26 -18.93
CA ARG A 125 -12.02 -0.95 -19.42
C ARG A 125 -12.33 -1.03 -20.92
N GLY A 126 -13.50 -0.56 -21.33
CA GLY A 126 -13.97 -0.61 -22.72
C GLY A 126 -14.85 -1.82 -23.08
N GLY A 127 -15.11 -2.72 -22.12
CA GLY A 127 -16.04 -3.85 -22.26
C GLY A 127 -15.37 -5.17 -22.65
N PRO A 128 -16.16 -6.26 -22.78
CA PRO A 128 -15.65 -7.60 -23.08
C PRO A 128 -14.79 -7.62 -24.35
N GLY A 129 -13.60 -8.21 -24.27
CA GLY A 129 -12.66 -8.30 -25.39
C GLY A 129 -11.95 -7.00 -25.77
N ARG A 130 -12.17 -5.89 -25.04
CA ARG A 130 -11.49 -4.60 -25.25
C ARG A 130 -10.55 -4.17 -24.11
N GLY A 131 -10.43 -5.00 -23.09
CA GLY A 131 -9.54 -4.77 -21.96
C GLY A 131 -8.07 -4.69 -22.36
N ASP A 132 -7.31 -3.83 -21.70
CA ASP A 132 -5.86 -3.76 -21.81
C ASP A 132 -5.23 -4.31 -20.52
N VAL A 133 -4.66 -5.52 -20.63
CA VAL A 133 -4.00 -6.20 -19.51
C VAL A 133 -2.81 -5.41 -18.94
N ARG A 134 -2.22 -4.50 -19.73
CA ARG A 134 -1.08 -3.68 -19.32
C ARG A 134 -1.49 -2.38 -18.64
N ARG A 135 -2.76 -1.98 -18.77
CA ARG A 135 -3.24 -0.70 -18.24
C ARG A 135 -3.18 -0.64 -16.69
N PRO A 136 -3.66 -1.64 -15.93
CA PRO A 136 -3.50 -1.63 -14.48
C PRO A 136 -2.03 -1.55 -14.05
N GLU A 137 -1.15 -2.29 -14.72
CA GLU A 137 0.29 -2.28 -14.45
C GLU A 137 0.88 -0.88 -14.67
N MET A 138 0.55 -0.23 -15.80
CA MET A 138 1.02 1.12 -16.15
C MET A 138 0.59 2.16 -15.12
N LEU A 139 -0.67 2.11 -14.68
CA LEU A 139 -1.21 3.03 -13.67
C LEU A 139 -0.56 2.80 -12.31
N LEU A 140 -0.42 1.54 -11.88
CA LEU A 140 0.25 1.22 -10.62
C LEU A 140 1.73 1.66 -10.65
N ARG A 141 2.42 1.46 -11.77
CA ARG A 141 3.78 1.97 -12.00
C ARG A 141 3.85 3.49 -11.85
N GLY A 142 2.89 4.22 -12.41
CA GLY A 142 2.79 5.68 -12.27
C GLY A 142 2.69 6.13 -10.80
N CYS A 143 1.93 5.41 -9.97
CA CYS A 143 1.78 5.69 -8.54
C CYS A 143 3.13 5.65 -7.81
N TYR A 144 3.90 4.55 -7.98
CA TYR A 144 5.20 4.40 -7.34
C TYR A 144 6.21 5.42 -7.87
N GLN A 145 6.27 5.59 -9.20
CA GLN A 145 7.19 6.52 -9.85
C GLN A 145 6.97 7.95 -9.36
N ARG A 146 5.72 8.43 -9.42
CA ARG A 146 5.37 9.78 -8.97
C ARG A 146 5.66 9.98 -7.49
N SER A 147 5.38 8.98 -6.66
CA SER A 147 5.62 9.07 -5.22
C SER A 147 7.10 9.25 -4.88
N LEU A 148 7.98 8.52 -5.59
CA LEU A 148 9.44 8.67 -5.46
C LEU A 148 9.90 10.04 -5.91
N GLU A 149 9.42 10.52 -7.07
CA GLU A 149 9.76 11.84 -7.61
C GLU A 149 9.35 12.98 -6.66
N LEU A 150 8.10 12.96 -6.17
CA LEU A 150 7.60 13.96 -5.23
C LEU A 150 8.40 13.95 -3.93
N SER A 151 8.76 12.77 -3.43
CA SER A 151 9.55 12.64 -2.21
C SER A 151 10.93 13.28 -2.37
N VAL A 152 11.65 12.92 -3.42
CA VAL A 152 12.98 13.48 -3.71
C VAL A 152 12.90 14.99 -3.92
N ALA A 153 11.91 15.48 -4.67
CA ALA A 153 11.70 16.91 -4.92
C ALA A 153 11.39 17.70 -3.63
N ASN A 154 10.89 17.05 -2.58
CA ASN A 154 10.59 17.65 -1.29
C ASN A 154 11.67 17.37 -0.22
N GLY A 155 12.85 16.87 -0.62
CA GLY A 155 13.98 16.65 0.30
C GLY A 155 13.79 15.49 1.28
N VAL A 156 12.84 14.60 1.03
CA VAL A 156 12.62 13.35 1.80
C VAL A 156 13.81 12.41 1.60
N LYS A 157 14.28 11.75 2.67
CA LYS A 157 15.35 10.75 2.62
C LYS A 157 14.87 9.33 2.88
N SER A 158 13.75 9.17 3.59
CA SER A 158 13.12 7.88 3.86
C SER A 158 11.65 7.86 3.45
N ILE A 159 11.26 6.85 2.66
CA ILE A 159 9.89 6.69 2.18
C ILE A 159 9.34 5.29 2.48
N ALA A 160 8.12 5.20 3.00
CA ALA A 160 7.42 3.95 3.24
C ALA A 160 6.17 3.81 2.38
N PHE A 161 6.05 2.70 1.65
CA PHE A 161 4.90 2.40 0.81
C PHE A 161 3.94 1.45 1.52
N SER A 162 2.64 1.80 1.52
CA SER A 162 1.59 0.81 1.72
C SER A 162 1.41 -0.06 0.47
N SER A 163 0.71 -1.20 0.58
CA SER A 163 0.41 -2.07 -0.57
C SER A 163 -0.70 -1.47 -1.45
N ILE A 164 -0.31 -0.58 -2.37
CA ILE A 164 -1.24 0.15 -3.24
C ILE A 164 -2.08 -0.83 -4.08
N SER A 165 -3.38 -0.61 -4.10
CA SER A 165 -4.41 -1.38 -4.82
C SER A 165 -4.67 -2.83 -4.41
N THR A 166 -3.93 -3.44 -3.47
CA THR A 166 -4.11 -4.87 -3.11
C THR A 166 -5.25 -5.14 -2.12
N GLY A 167 -5.81 -4.08 -1.53
CA GLY A 167 -7.01 -4.13 -0.68
C GLY A 167 -8.30 -4.12 -1.49
N VAL A 168 -9.19 -3.17 -1.19
CA VAL A 168 -10.52 -3.03 -1.84
C VAL A 168 -10.49 -2.85 -3.36
N TYR A 169 -9.34 -2.45 -3.93
CA TYR A 169 -9.15 -2.30 -5.38
C TYR A 169 -8.75 -3.61 -6.08
N GLY A 170 -8.49 -4.68 -5.32
CA GLY A 170 -8.43 -6.05 -5.82
C GLY A 170 -7.26 -6.40 -6.71
N TYR A 171 -6.15 -5.65 -6.68
CA TYR A 171 -4.96 -5.98 -7.45
C TYR A 171 -4.29 -7.24 -6.87
N PRO A 172 -4.00 -8.29 -7.67
CA PRO A 172 -3.30 -9.48 -7.19
C PRO A 172 -1.95 -9.14 -6.55
N SER A 173 -1.73 -9.58 -5.31
CA SER A 173 -0.56 -9.18 -4.50
C SER A 173 0.79 -9.47 -5.16
N VAL A 174 0.93 -10.62 -5.83
CA VAL A 174 2.18 -11.00 -6.53
C VAL A 174 2.45 -10.09 -7.73
N GLU A 175 1.42 -9.76 -8.52
CA GLU A 175 1.55 -8.85 -9.65
C GLU A 175 1.85 -7.42 -9.17
N ALA A 176 1.13 -6.93 -8.14
CA ALA A 176 1.32 -5.60 -7.58
C ALA A 176 2.71 -5.42 -6.97
N ALA A 177 3.17 -6.39 -6.15
CA ALA A 177 4.50 -6.36 -5.56
C ALA A 177 5.60 -6.41 -6.63
N THR A 178 5.39 -7.16 -7.71
CA THR A 178 6.33 -7.19 -8.85
C THR A 178 6.47 -5.80 -9.47
N VAL A 179 5.37 -5.08 -9.69
CA VAL A 179 5.41 -3.70 -10.20
C VAL A 179 6.14 -2.78 -9.23
N ALA A 180 5.75 -2.78 -7.96
CA ALA A 180 6.33 -1.94 -6.91
C ALA A 180 7.85 -2.10 -6.81
N ILE A 181 8.32 -3.35 -6.71
CA ILE A 181 9.74 -3.70 -6.57
C ILE A 181 10.54 -3.25 -7.79
N LYS A 182 10.03 -3.50 -9.01
CA LYS A 182 10.70 -3.08 -10.25
C LYS A 182 10.85 -1.57 -10.34
N VAL A 183 9.76 -0.83 -10.10
CA VAL A 183 9.80 0.64 -10.18
C VAL A 183 10.79 1.21 -9.17
N VAL A 184 10.74 0.75 -7.92
CA VAL A 184 11.65 1.21 -6.86
C VAL A 184 13.10 0.90 -7.23
N ARG A 185 13.39 -0.32 -7.71
CA ARG A 185 14.74 -0.69 -8.12
C ARG A 185 15.26 0.21 -9.25
N GLU A 186 14.49 0.33 -10.33
CA GLU A 186 14.85 1.13 -11.51
C GLU A 186 15.07 2.60 -11.13
N PHE A 187 14.24 3.14 -10.25
CA PHE A 187 14.38 4.50 -9.75
C PHE A 187 15.68 4.71 -8.97
N LEU A 188 16.04 3.79 -8.07
CA LEU A 188 17.24 3.88 -7.22
C LEU A 188 18.55 3.62 -7.97
N GLU A 189 18.47 2.89 -9.09
CA GLU A 189 19.57 2.72 -10.05
C GLU A 189 19.75 3.99 -10.90
N SER A 190 18.65 4.63 -11.32
CA SER A 190 18.68 5.86 -12.13
C SER A 190 18.99 7.13 -11.31
N HIS A 191 18.69 7.12 -10.01
CA HIS A 191 18.96 8.23 -9.08
C HIS A 191 19.73 7.72 -7.86
N PRO A 192 21.01 7.36 -8.02
CA PRO A 192 21.85 6.96 -6.90
C PRO A 192 21.84 8.03 -5.80
N GLU A 193 21.84 7.61 -4.54
CA GLU A 193 21.92 8.48 -3.35
C GLU A 193 20.75 9.46 -3.15
N SER A 194 19.69 9.35 -3.97
CA SER A 194 18.48 10.17 -3.82
C SER A 194 17.72 9.90 -2.51
N LEU A 195 17.73 8.64 -2.06
CA LEU A 195 17.06 8.14 -0.85
C LEU A 195 18.00 7.29 0.00
N GLU A 196 17.82 7.35 1.32
CA GLU A 196 18.54 6.59 2.35
C GLU A 196 17.73 5.39 2.86
N ARG A 197 16.40 5.40 2.69
CA ARG A 197 15.53 4.25 2.96
C ARG A 197 14.33 4.20 2.02
N VAL A 198 14.04 3.02 1.50
CA VAL A 198 12.72 2.71 0.90
C VAL A 198 12.15 1.49 1.60
N ILE A 199 10.96 1.63 2.17
CA ILE A 199 10.33 0.63 3.02
C ILE A 199 9.07 0.14 2.34
N PHE A 200 8.97 -1.17 2.10
CA PHE A 200 7.70 -1.81 1.79
C PHE A 200 7.02 -2.17 3.12
N CYS A 201 5.98 -1.44 3.48
CA CYS A 201 5.20 -1.67 4.70
C CYS A 201 3.94 -2.46 4.35
N THR A 202 4.00 -3.77 4.52
CA THR A 202 2.85 -4.66 4.30
C THR A 202 1.96 -4.74 5.54
N PHE A 203 0.70 -5.13 5.37
CA PHE A 203 -0.22 -5.34 6.48
C PHE A 203 -0.89 -6.73 6.39
N GLU A 204 -1.47 -7.05 5.24
CA GLU A 204 -2.08 -8.37 5.05
C GLU A 204 -1.03 -9.45 4.75
N ARG A 205 -1.29 -10.67 5.23
CA ARG A 205 -0.39 -11.82 5.05
C ARG A 205 -0.12 -12.15 3.58
N LYS A 206 -1.11 -11.94 2.70
CA LYS A 206 -0.97 -12.15 1.25
C LYS A 206 0.10 -11.23 0.63
N ASP A 207 0.17 -9.99 1.10
CA ASP A 207 1.14 -9.01 0.63
C ASP A 207 2.51 -9.31 1.21
N CYS A 208 2.61 -9.60 2.52
CA CYS A 208 3.86 -10.04 3.16
C CYS A 208 4.50 -11.19 2.38
N ARG A 209 3.73 -12.26 2.11
CA ARG A 209 4.21 -13.42 1.33
C ARG A 209 4.67 -13.06 -0.08
N ALA A 210 3.94 -12.18 -0.76
CA ALA A 210 4.32 -11.73 -2.10
C ALA A 210 5.68 -11.00 -2.08
N TYR A 211 5.89 -10.10 -1.10
CA TYR A 211 7.16 -9.39 -0.95
C TYR A 211 8.29 -10.33 -0.51
N ASP A 212 8.08 -11.22 0.46
CA ASP A 212 9.09 -12.19 0.91
C ASP A 212 9.60 -13.09 -0.24
N MET A 213 8.69 -13.47 -1.14
CA MET A 213 9.00 -14.28 -2.32
C MET A 213 9.73 -13.49 -3.42
N LEU A 214 9.37 -12.22 -3.63
CA LEU A 214 9.83 -11.44 -4.78
C LEU A 214 11.08 -10.61 -4.47
N LEU A 215 11.26 -10.10 -3.25
CA LEU A 215 12.42 -9.30 -2.89
C LEU A 215 13.74 -10.02 -3.20
N PRO A 216 13.94 -11.32 -2.87
CA PRO A 216 15.16 -12.04 -3.25
C PRO A 216 15.39 -12.23 -4.75
N GLN A 217 14.34 -12.08 -5.57
CA GLN A 217 14.48 -12.15 -7.03
C GLN A 217 15.04 -10.85 -7.62
N TYR A 218 14.71 -9.71 -7.02
CA TYR A 218 15.10 -8.38 -7.50
C TYR A 218 16.14 -7.69 -6.62
N PHE A 219 16.44 -8.20 -5.44
CA PHE A 219 17.47 -7.72 -4.53
C PHE A 219 18.20 -8.93 -3.93
N PRO A 220 18.86 -9.76 -4.77
CA PRO A 220 19.54 -10.94 -4.27
C PRO A 220 20.63 -10.56 -3.25
N PRO A 221 20.88 -11.40 -2.23
CA PRO A 221 21.90 -11.13 -1.22
C PRO A 221 23.30 -11.10 -1.84
N THR A 222 24.18 -10.28 -1.27
CA THR A 222 25.62 -10.38 -1.51
C THR A 222 26.28 -11.35 -0.52
N GLU A 223 27.59 -11.59 -0.66
CA GLU A 223 28.36 -12.35 0.33
C GLU A 223 28.30 -11.74 1.74
N GLN A 224 28.15 -10.41 1.88
CA GLN A 224 28.09 -9.72 3.19
C GLN A 224 26.73 -9.85 3.88
N ASP A 225 25.69 -10.14 3.11
CA ASP A 225 24.32 -10.36 3.60
C ASP A 225 24.14 -11.78 4.15
N LEU A 226 25.03 -12.69 3.77
CA LEU A 226 25.00 -14.08 4.22
C LEU A 226 25.83 -14.22 5.51
N PRO A 227 25.35 -14.99 6.50
CA PRO A 227 26.15 -15.41 7.64
C PRO A 227 27.44 -16.07 7.15
N PRO A 228 28.56 -15.85 7.84
CA PRO A 228 29.81 -16.51 7.51
C PRO A 228 29.58 -18.01 7.48
N SER A 229 29.95 -18.65 6.37
CA SER A 229 29.99 -20.10 6.27
C SER A 229 30.97 -20.59 7.34
N THR A 230 30.46 -21.25 8.38
CA THR A 230 31.31 -22.00 9.32
C THR A 230 32.00 -23.10 8.54
N THR A 231 33.13 -22.77 7.95
CA THR A 231 34.09 -23.74 7.46
C THR A 231 34.93 -24.08 8.67
N THR A 232 34.50 -25.09 9.41
CA THR A 232 35.23 -25.63 10.55
C THR A 232 36.57 -26.17 10.05
N LYS A 233 37.63 -25.35 10.12
CA LYS A 233 38.91 -25.87 10.60
C LYS A 233 38.79 -25.88 12.11
N ALA A 234 38.67 -27.08 12.68
CA ALA A 234 38.82 -27.28 14.10
C ALA A 234 40.25 -26.89 14.47
N GLU A 235 40.40 -25.72 15.10
CA GLU A 235 41.51 -25.48 16.01
C GLU A 235 40.89 -25.22 17.37
N GLU A 236 41.05 -26.22 18.24
CA GLU A 236 40.84 -26.10 19.66
C GLU A 236 41.78 -25.03 20.19
N THR A 237 41.25 -23.99 20.83
CA THR A 237 41.93 -23.42 22.00
C THR A 237 40.94 -22.69 22.90
N GLU A 238 40.99 -23.09 24.16
CA GLU A 238 40.17 -22.66 25.27
C GLU A 238 40.51 -21.26 25.80
N THR A 239 39.46 -20.63 26.35
CA THR A 239 39.41 -19.68 27.47
C THR A 239 39.77 -18.20 27.26
N GLY A 240 38.83 -17.35 27.70
CA GLY A 240 39.09 -15.94 28.01
C GLY A 240 37.81 -15.10 28.04
N ALA A 241 37.19 -15.01 29.21
CA ALA A 241 36.01 -14.17 29.45
C ALA A 241 36.28 -12.67 29.23
N GLY A 242 35.34 -11.98 28.58
CA GLY A 242 35.31 -10.53 28.45
C GLY A 242 34.05 -10.10 27.71
N VAL A 243 33.14 -9.43 28.43
CA VAL A 243 31.83 -8.94 27.95
C VAL A 243 31.98 -7.98 26.77
N PRO A 244 31.04 -8.02 25.79
CA PRO A 244 30.57 -6.76 25.24
C PRO A 244 29.04 -6.68 25.13
N HIS A 245 28.53 -5.47 25.36
CA HIS A 245 27.20 -5.04 24.95
C HIS A 245 27.11 -5.05 23.41
N THR A 246 26.17 -5.80 22.84
CA THR A 246 25.99 -5.93 21.38
C THR A 246 24.51 -6.12 20.98
N PRO A 247 24.14 -5.84 19.71
CA PRO A 247 22.79 -5.52 19.21
C PRO A 247 21.75 -6.66 19.24
N GLU A 248 22.01 -7.74 19.96
CA GLU A 248 21.10 -8.89 20.12
C GLU A 248 19.81 -8.52 20.89
N ILE A 249 19.81 -7.43 21.66
CA ILE A 249 18.61 -6.96 22.38
C ILE A 249 17.57 -6.34 21.41
N LEU A 250 17.97 -5.89 20.21
CA LEU A 250 17.03 -5.42 19.19
C LEU A 250 16.34 -6.58 18.44
N ALA A 251 16.89 -7.80 18.49
CA ALA A 251 16.35 -8.96 17.79
C ALA A 251 15.18 -9.65 18.51
N ALA A 252 14.89 -9.27 19.76
CA ALA A 252 13.94 -9.99 20.62
C ALA A 252 12.59 -9.27 20.86
N SER A 253 12.25 -8.24 20.07
CA SER A 253 11.02 -7.45 20.31
C SER A 253 10.27 -7.04 19.04
N LEU A 254 10.17 -7.94 18.05
CA LEU A 254 9.16 -7.80 17.00
C LEU A 254 7.85 -8.42 17.50
N PRO A 255 6.75 -7.65 17.64
CA PRO A 255 5.48 -8.20 18.08
C PRO A 255 4.85 -9.08 16.99
N ASP A 256 4.36 -10.25 17.39
CA ASP A 256 3.49 -11.08 16.54
C ASP A 256 2.22 -10.32 16.14
N ALA A 257 1.73 -10.60 14.93
CA ALA A 257 0.51 -9.98 14.39
C ALA A 257 -0.69 -10.20 15.33
N PRO A 258 -1.46 -9.14 15.70
CA PRO A 258 -2.61 -9.28 16.57
C PRO A 258 -3.68 -10.16 15.91
N THR A 259 -3.95 -11.32 16.53
CA THR A 259 -4.91 -12.32 16.06
C THR A 259 -6.24 -12.24 16.82
N SER A 260 -6.88 -11.06 16.84
CA SER A 260 -8.23 -10.95 17.39
C SER A 260 -9.16 -10.15 16.48
N GLU A 261 -10.07 -10.88 15.84
CA GLU A 261 -11.32 -10.36 15.29
C GLU A 261 -12.22 -9.84 16.44
N PRO A 262 -13.04 -8.81 16.21
CA PRO A 262 -13.93 -8.29 17.24
C PRO A 262 -15.08 -9.28 17.52
N VAL A 263 -15.29 -9.56 18.80
CA VAL A 263 -16.39 -10.40 19.33
C VAL A 263 -17.74 -9.71 19.14
N THR A 264 -18.63 -10.30 18.35
CA THR A 264 -20.07 -10.05 18.39
C THR A 264 -20.74 -11.05 19.32
N GLN A 265 -21.54 -10.55 20.27
CA GLN A 265 -22.36 -11.36 21.18
C GLN A 265 -23.62 -11.87 20.43
N GLY A 266 -23.90 -13.18 20.49
CA GLY A 266 -25.19 -13.72 20.05
C GLY A 266 -25.26 -15.24 19.81
N SER A 267 -25.67 -15.98 20.85
CA SER A 267 -26.31 -17.32 20.91
C SER A 267 -25.83 -18.51 20.03
N GLY A 268 -25.12 -19.44 20.68
CA GLY A 268 -25.47 -20.88 20.87
C GLY A 268 -25.70 -21.81 19.66
N SER A 269 -24.84 -22.82 19.49
CA SER A 269 -25.18 -24.26 19.65
C SER A 269 -24.04 -25.21 19.26
N THR A 270 -23.68 -26.08 20.22
CA THR A 270 -23.16 -27.48 20.13
C THR A 270 -21.92 -27.86 19.29
N ALA A 271 -21.00 -28.51 20.01
CA ALA A 271 -19.69 -29.04 19.60
C ALA A 271 -19.71 -30.29 18.71
N LYS A 272 -18.59 -30.50 17.98
CA LYS A 272 -17.90 -31.81 17.88
C LYS A 272 -16.41 -31.66 17.56
N LYS A 273 -15.56 -32.20 18.43
CA LYS A 273 -14.12 -32.41 18.27
C LYS A 273 -13.85 -33.57 17.32
N THR A 274 -12.89 -33.43 16.42
CA THR A 274 -12.08 -34.57 15.93
C THR A 274 -10.63 -34.14 15.71
N LYS A 275 -9.74 -35.12 15.86
CA LYS A 275 -8.32 -35.07 16.22
C LYS A 275 -7.41 -35.04 14.99
N LEU A 276 -6.23 -34.45 15.20
CA LEU A 276 -5.07 -34.36 14.31
C LEU A 276 -4.59 -35.74 13.79
N ALA A 277 -4.22 -35.80 12.51
CA ALA A 277 -3.24 -36.74 11.98
C ALA A 277 -2.27 -35.95 11.08
N GLN A 278 -0.98 -36.05 11.41
CA GLN A 278 0.13 -35.56 10.60
C GLN A 278 0.28 -36.47 9.39
N ASP A 279 0.42 -35.89 8.20
CA ASP A 279 1.09 -36.58 7.11
C ASP A 279 2.01 -35.62 6.36
N ASN A 280 3.20 -36.13 6.05
CA ASN A 280 4.36 -35.39 5.57
C ASN A 280 4.54 -35.75 4.09
N SER A 281 4.13 -34.87 3.17
CA SER A 281 4.41 -35.05 1.75
C SER A 281 4.75 -33.73 1.06
N THR A 282 5.84 -33.79 0.31
CA THR A 282 6.42 -32.76 -0.54
C THR A 282 5.46 -32.36 -1.66
N ILE A 283 5.06 -31.09 -1.73
CA ILE A 283 4.18 -30.58 -2.79
C ILE A 283 5.04 -29.97 -3.91
N THR A 284 4.78 -30.38 -5.15
CA THR A 284 5.36 -29.79 -6.37
C THR A 284 4.33 -28.93 -7.10
N ALA A 285 4.79 -28.05 -8.00
CA ALA A 285 3.99 -27.00 -8.65
C ALA A 285 2.94 -27.48 -9.68
N ARG A 286 2.24 -28.59 -9.42
CA ARG A 286 1.15 -29.12 -10.26
C ARG A 286 -0.12 -29.50 -9.52
N ASP A 287 -0.22 -29.24 -8.22
CA ASP A 287 -1.33 -29.70 -7.38
C ASP A 287 -2.27 -28.57 -6.89
N LEU A 288 -2.43 -27.47 -7.66
CA LEU A 288 -3.29 -26.32 -7.30
C LEU A 288 -4.37 -25.99 -8.34
N GLU A 289 -4.68 -26.91 -9.25
CA GLU A 289 -5.82 -26.76 -10.16
C GLU A 289 -6.82 -27.85 -9.84
N ASP A 290 -7.76 -27.56 -8.94
CA ASP A 290 -9.11 -28.15 -8.86
C ASP A 290 -9.80 -27.61 -7.61
N ASP A 291 -10.54 -26.51 -7.77
CA ASP A 291 -11.75 -26.17 -6.99
C ASP A 291 -12.30 -24.81 -7.49
N ASP A 292 -12.81 -24.80 -8.73
CA ASP A 292 -13.64 -23.70 -9.27
C ASP A 292 -14.81 -24.30 -10.06
N ASP A 293 -15.82 -24.80 -9.33
CA ASP A 293 -17.12 -25.23 -9.89
C ASP A 293 -18.17 -24.15 -9.57
N TRP A 294 -18.19 -23.08 -10.37
CA TRP A 294 -19.16 -21.97 -10.29
C TRP A 294 -20.15 -21.92 -11.46
N GLU A 295 -20.37 -23.03 -12.17
CA GLU A 295 -21.45 -23.14 -13.15
C GLU A 295 -22.57 -24.06 -12.65
N LYS A 296 -23.60 -23.47 -12.03
CA LYS A 296 -25.01 -23.93 -12.06
C LYS A 296 -25.89 -23.10 -11.11
N VAL A 297 -26.35 -21.93 -11.54
CA VAL A 297 -27.69 -21.45 -11.16
C VAL A 297 -28.27 -20.62 -12.32
N ASP A 298 -28.90 -21.30 -13.27
CA ASP A 298 -29.85 -20.69 -14.20
C ASP A 298 -31.08 -21.59 -14.28
N GLN A 299 -32.12 -21.27 -13.51
CA GLN A 299 -33.51 -21.61 -13.83
C GLN A 299 -34.47 -20.54 -13.29
N PRO A 300 -35.53 -20.19 -14.05
CA PRO A 300 -36.40 -19.06 -13.76
C PRO A 300 -37.46 -19.44 -12.73
N VAL A 301 -37.50 -18.73 -11.60
CA VAL A 301 -38.64 -18.80 -10.68
C VAL A 301 -39.66 -17.74 -11.07
N ASN A 302 -40.73 -18.22 -11.68
CA ASN A 302 -41.95 -17.48 -12.00
C ASN A 302 -42.65 -17.07 -10.70
N THR A 303 -42.55 -15.79 -10.33
CA THR A 303 -43.41 -15.18 -9.32
C THR A 303 -44.08 -13.95 -9.95
N LYS A 304 -45.38 -14.11 -10.24
CA LYS A 304 -46.28 -12.99 -10.50
C LYS A 304 -46.50 -12.26 -9.19
N GLU A 305 -45.90 -11.09 -9.03
CA GLU A 305 -46.39 -10.07 -8.11
C GLU A 305 -47.05 -8.97 -8.94
N ASN A 306 -48.34 -8.77 -8.69
CA ASN A 306 -49.12 -7.68 -9.26
C ASN A 306 -48.70 -6.39 -8.53
N LEU A 307 -48.14 -5.44 -9.27
CA LEU A 307 -47.99 -4.06 -8.85
C LEU A 307 -49.16 -3.29 -9.45
N ASP A 308 -50.13 -2.94 -8.61
CA ASP A 308 -51.16 -1.96 -8.92
C ASP A 308 -50.50 -0.56 -8.85
N ASP A 309 -50.12 -0.03 -10.01
CA ASP A 309 -49.64 1.34 -10.17
C ASP A 309 -50.86 2.31 -10.17
N ASP A 310 -51.13 2.94 -9.02
CA ASP A 310 -51.93 4.17 -8.97
C ASP A 310 -51.09 5.33 -9.53
N PRO A 311 -51.62 6.15 -10.47
CA PRO A 311 -50.86 7.21 -11.10
C PRO A 311 -50.60 8.37 -10.10
N VAL A 312 -49.31 8.65 -9.88
CA VAL A 312 -48.83 9.83 -9.15
C VAL A 312 -49.06 11.07 -10.03
N GLU A 313 -49.83 12.04 -9.51
CA GLU A 313 -50.00 13.34 -10.14
C GLU A 313 -48.66 14.06 -10.29
N VAL A 314 -48.35 14.46 -11.52
CA VAL A 314 -47.13 15.19 -11.88
C VAL A 314 -47.33 16.65 -11.50
N ASP A 315 -46.56 17.12 -10.51
CA ASP A 315 -46.55 18.52 -10.10
C ASP A 315 -46.08 19.41 -11.26
N ASN A 316 -46.92 20.38 -11.62
CA ASN A 316 -46.67 21.28 -12.74
C ASN A 316 -45.55 22.25 -12.37
N GLY A 317 -44.54 22.36 -13.24
CA GLY A 317 -43.46 23.34 -13.11
C GLY A 317 -43.99 24.79 -13.05
N PRO A 318 -43.20 25.72 -12.49
CA PRO A 318 -43.67 27.06 -12.11
C PRO A 318 -44.14 27.86 -13.34
N THR A 319 -45.26 28.55 -13.17
CA THR A 319 -45.86 29.40 -14.21
C THR A 319 -45.20 30.79 -14.24
N ALA A 320 -45.35 31.49 -15.36
CA ALA A 320 -44.70 32.76 -15.70
C ALA A 320 -45.07 33.98 -14.81
N ALA A 321 -45.56 33.75 -13.59
CA ALA A 321 -45.86 34.78 -12.58
C ALA A 321 -44.76 34.91 -11.50
N ASP A 322 -43.77 34.00 -11.44
CA ASP A 322 -42.77 33.97 -10.35
C ASP A 322 -41.43 34.65 -10.67
N VAL A 323 -41.34 35.40 -11.78
CA VAL A 323 -40.13 36.14 -12.15
C VAL A 323 -40.40 37.64 -12.15
N GLN A 324 -40.42 38.25 -10.96
CA GLN A 324 -40.22 39.69 -10.78
C GLN A 324 -39.78 39.99 -9.34
N SER A 325 -38.51 40.37 -9.17
CA SER A 325 -37.98 41.38 -8.22
C SER A 325 -36.62 41.00 -7.62
N VAL A 326 -35.53 41.25 -8.35
CA VAL A 326 -34.35 41.88 -7.72
C VAL A 326 -33.59 42.67 -8.80
N SER A 327 -33.76 44.00 -8.81
CA SER A 327 -32.82 44.93 -9.43
C SER A 327 -32.50 46.01 -8.40
N SER A 328 -31.23 46.10 -7.98
CA SER A 328 -30.59 47.35 -7.60
C SER A 328 -29.11 47.13 -7.27
N ALA A 329 -28.34 48.19 -7.54
CA ALA A 329 -26.95 48.46 -7.16
C ALA A 329 -25.83 47.95 -8.10
N ALA A 330 -25.59 48.71 -9.17
CA ALA A 330 -24.25 48.94 -9.70
C ALA A 330 -24.19 50.33 -10.37
N ASP A 331 -23.83 51.36 -9.59
CA ASP A 331 -23.27 52.61 -10.10
C ASP A 331 -21.86 52.73 -9.54
N LEU A 332 -20.85 52.60 -10.41
CA LEU A 332 -19.45 52.87 -10.14
C LEU A 332 -19.00 53.93 -11.15
N GLU A 333 -18.73 55.11 -10.61
CA GLU A 333 -18.29 56.30 -11.33
C GLU A 333 -16.96 56.06 -12.06
N SER A 334 -16.96 56.41 -13.35
CA SER A 334 -15.76 56.68 -14.12
C SER A 334 -15.38 58.14 -13.98
N SER A 335 -14.11 58.43 -13.68
CA SER A 335 -13.39 59.53 -14.35
C SER A 335 -11.95 59.62 -13.83
N HIS A 336 -10.98 59.39 -14.72
CA HIS A 336 -9.83 60.28 -14.92
C HIS A 336 -8.99 59.76 -16.11
N GLU A 337 -9.30 60.29 -17.30
CA GLU A 337 -8.34 60.40 -18.40
C GLU A 337 -7.46 61.64 -18.18
N GLY A 338 -6.19 61.53 -18.57
CA GLY A 338 -5.20 62.55 -18.30
C GLY A 338 -4.88 63.53 -19.43
N LYS A 339 -3.89 64.35 -19.09
CA LYS A 339 -2.86 65.02 -19.91
C LYS A 339 -3.16 66.41 -20.51
N PHE A 340 -2.24 67.33 -20.17
CA PHE A 340 -1.63 68.41 -20.98
C PHE A 340 -2.63 69.43 -21.60
N ARG A 341 -2.60 70.72 -21.28
CA ARG A 341 -1.50 71.69 -21.38
C ARG A 341 -1.88 72.97 -20.66
#